data_AF-A0A958TKS5-F1
#
_entry.id   AF-A0A958TKS5-F1
#
_cell.length_a   1.000
_cell.length_b   1.000
_cell.length_c   1.000
_cell.angle_alpha   90.00
_cell.angle_beta   90.00
_cell.angle_gamma   90.00
#
_symmetry.space_group_name_H-M   'P 1'
#
loop_
_entity.id
_entity.type
_entity.pdbx_description
1 polymer ?
#
loop_
_entity_poly.entity_id
_entity_poly.type
_entity_poly.pdbx_seq_one_letter_code
_entity_poly.pdbx_strand_id
1 'polypeptide(L)' 'MENYKLQKSETPNFWVLTDLKNEYVIVFEHKKYNETQKITPLNDENPDDFMLIARILRQAGEWLVKHHSDKAF' A
#
# COMPACT_ATOMS: atom_id res chain seq x y z
N MET A 1 -4.30 16.35 6.63
CA MET A 1 -5.16 15.22 6.22
C MET A 1 -4.24 14.13 5.74
N GLU A 2 -4.30 12.96 6.37
CA GLU A 2 -3.44 11.83 5.98
C GLU A 2 -4.02 11.20 4.71
N ASN A 3 -3.25 11.20 3.62
CA ASN A 3 -3.67 10.66 2.33
C ASN A 3 -3.67 9.12 2.30
N TYR A 4 -3.50 8.48 3.46
CA TYR A 4 -3.39 7.04 3.60
C TYR A 4 -4.46 6.53 4.57
N LYS A 5 -5.07 5.40 4.22
CA LYS A 5 -6.02 4.69 5.06
C LYS A 5 -5.60 3.23 5.17
N LEU A 6 -5.27 2.78 6.38
CA LEU A 6 -4.93 1.38 6.64
C LEU A 6 -6.13 0.64 7.25
N GLN A 7 -6.50 -0.49 6.66
CA GLN A 7 -7.62 -1.33 7.09
C GLN A 7 -7.21 -2.80 7.17
N LYS A 8 -7.89 -3.57 8.01
CA LYS A 8 -7.77 -5.04 7.98
C LYS A 8 -8.37 -5.55 6.67
N SER A 9 -7.68 -6.50 6.03
CA SER A 9 -8.25 -7.25 4.92
C SER A 9 -9.30 -8.24 5.41
N GLU A 10 -10.21 -8.62 4.52
CA GLU A 10 -11.08 -9.80 4.72
C GLU A 10 -10.26 -11.09 4.73
N THR A 11 -9.10 -11.09 4.04
CA THR A 11 -8.16 -12.19 4.09
C THR A 11 -7.38 -12.15 5.42
N PRO A 12 -7.38 -13.24 6.22
CA PRO A 12 -6.66 -13.29 7.48
C PRO A 12 -5.17 -12.97 7.31
N ASN A 13 -4.63 -12.19 8.25
CA ASN A 13 -3.23 -11.73 8.26
C ASN A 13 -2.82 -10.77 7.14
N PHE A 14 -3.76 -10.23 6.36
CA PHE A 14 -3.46 -9.19 5.37
C PHE A 14 -3.96 -7.82 5.80
N TRP A 15 -3.28 -6.79 5.32
CA TRP A 15 -3.62 -5.39 5.48
C TRP A 15 -3.87 -4.75 4.12
N VAL A 16 -4.80 -3.79 4.09
CA VAL A 16 -5.16 -2.99 2.92
C VAL A 16 -4.79 -1.54 3.22
N LEU A 17 -3.83 -1.01 2.48
CA LEU A 17 -3.43 0.39 2.52
C LEU A 17 -3.97 1.10 1.28
N THR A 18 -4.87 2.05 1.47
CA THR A 18 -5.39 2.89 0.40
C THR A 18 -4.64 4.22 0.38
N ASP A 19 -4.02 4.54 -0.76
CA ASP A 19 -3.46 5.85 -1.08
C ASP A 19 -4.54 6.68 -1.79
N LEU A 20 -5.16 7.59 -1.05
CA LEU A 20 -6.23 8.47 -1.54
C LEU A 20 -5.73 9.55 -2.49
N LYS A 21 -4.42 9.84 -2.47
CA LYS A 21 -3.84 10.89 -3.33
C LYS A 21 -3.52 10.36 -4.71
N ASN A 22 -2.92 9.18 -4.77
CA ASN A 22 -2.53 8.56 -6.03
C ASN A 22 -3.61 7.62 -6.57
N GLU A 23 -4.67 7.36 -5.79
CA GLU A 23 -5.78 6.46 -6.13
C GLU A 23 -5.33 5.02 -6.35
N TYR A 24 -4.55 4.49 -5.39
CA TYR A 24 -4.08 3.10 -5.39
C TYR A 24 -4.44 2.37 -4.11
N VAL A 25 -4.61 1.05 -4.23
CA VAL A 25 -4.72 0.12 -3.12
C VAL A 25 -3.49 -0.78 -3.10
N ILE A 26 -2.88 -0.89 -1.93
CA ILE A 26 -1.74 -1.78 -1.67
C ILE A 26 -2.17 -2.82 -0.65
N VAL A 27 -2.07 -4.10 -1.01
CA VAL A 27 -2.38 -5.22 -0.13
C VAL A 27 -1.08 -5.96 0.21
N PHE A 28 -0.88 -6.28 1.48
CA PHE A 28 0.32 -6.98 1.96
C PHE A 28 0.02 -7.85 3.18
N GLU A 29 0.82 -8.90 3.38
CA GLU A 29 0.77 -9.77 4.54
C GLU A 29 1.42 -9.07 5.75
N HIS A 30 0.86 -9.30 6.94
CA HIS A 30 1.34 -8.74 8.20
C HIS A 30 2.83 -9.04 8.40
N LYS A 31 3.60 -7.98 8.68
CA LYS A 31 5.06 -7.96 8.85
C LYS A 31 5.88 -8.35 7.62
N LYS A 32 5.26 -8.41 6.45
CA LYS A 32 5.90 -8.82 5.20
C LYS A 32 5.63 -7.86 4.06
N TYR A 33 5.66 -6.55 4.36
CA TYR A 33 5.34 -5.53 3.36
C TYR A 33 6.25 -5.62 2.13
N ASN A 34 7.56 -5.81 2.32
CA ASN A 34 8.53 -5.79 1.22
C ASN A 34 8.50 -7.05 0.34
N GLU A 35 7.99 -8.18 0.85
CA GLU A 35 7.92 -9.43 0.09
C GLU A 35 6.55 -9.67 -0.59
N THR A 36 5.48 -9.07 -0.08
CA THR A 36 4.11 -9.47 -0.45
C THR A 36 3.23 -8.32 -0.96
N GLN A 37 3.75 -7.11 -1.07
CA GLN A 37 3.04 -5.95 -1.59
C GLN A 37 2.50 -6.20 -3.00
N LYS A 38 1.19 -6.01 -3.14
CA LYS A 38 0.48 -5.98 -4.42
C LYS A 38 -0.23 -4.65 -4.53
N ILE A 39 0.01 -3.96 -5.63
CA ILE A 39 -0.56 -2.64 -5.92
C ILE A 39 -1.59 -2.76 -7.04
N THR A 40 -2.74 -2.11 -6.85
CA THR A 40 -3.84 -2.07 -7.81
C THR A 40 -4.36 -0.62 -7.90
N PRO A 41 -4.53 -0.06 -9.10
CA PRO A 41 -5.17 1.24 -9.26
C PRO A 41 -6.65 1.16 -8.86
N LEU A 42 -7.20 2.23 -8.30
CA LEU A 42 -8.65 2.36 -8.04
C LEU A 42 -9.42 2.77 -9.30
N ASN A 43 -8.73 3.34 -10.28
CA ASN A 43 -9.29 3.73 -11.56
C ASN A 43 -8.99 2.66 -12.60
N ASP A 44 -9.77 2.61 -13.69
CA ASP A 44 -9.58 1.66 -14.81
C ASP A 44 -8.32 1.97 -15.66
N GLU A 45 -7.46 2.87 -15.21
CA GLU A 45 -6.20 3.20 -15.88
C GLU A 45 -5.15 2.12 -15.59
N ASN A 46 -4.67 1.48 -16.66
CA ASN A 46 -3.60 0.49 -16.56
C ASN A 46 -2.27 1.22 -16.35
N PRO A 47 -1.49 0.88 -15.30
CA PRO A 47 -0.29 1.64 -14.99
C PRO A 47 0.87 1.20 -15.90
N ASP A 48 0.94 1.79 -17.09
CA ASP A 48 2.09 1.64 -17.99
C ASP A 48 3.35 2.35 -17.45
N ASP A 49 3.22 3.14 -16.38
CA ASP A 49 4.32 3.83 -15.70
C ASP A 49 4.83 3.07 -14.47
N PHE A 50 5.77 2.16 -14.70
CA PHE A 50 6.48 1.41 -13.66
C PHE A 50 7.27 2.30 -12.69
N MET A 51 7.75 3.47 -13.13
CA MET A 51 8.50 4.38 -12.26
C MET A 51 7.58 5.07 -11.25
N LEU A 52 6.38 5.44 -11.69
CA LEU A 52 5.33 5.95 -10.80
C LEU A 52 4.95 4.90 -9.75
N ILE A 53 4.70 3.65 -10.17
CA ILE A 53 4.40 2.54 -9.24
C ILE A 53 5.48 2.40 -8.18
N ALA A 54 6.75 2.33 -8.58
CA ALA A 54 7.87 2.16 -7.67
C ALA A 54 7.95 3.30 -6.64
N ARG A 55 7.68 4.53 -7.08
CA ARG A 55 7.62 5.70 -6.20
C ARG A 55 6.47 5.62 -5.19
N ILE A 56 5.29 5.21 -5.63
CA ILE A 56 4.10 5.06 -4.76
C ILE A 56 4.38 4.01 -3.69
N LEU A 57 4.89 2.83 -4.08
CA LEU A 57 5.25 1.76 -3.14
C LEU A 57 6.29 2.24 -2.11
N ARG A 58 7.30 3.00 -2.53
CA ARG A 58 8.29 3.57 -1.59
C ARG A 58 7.65 4.52 -0.60
N GLN A 59 6.82 5.45 -1.05
CA GLN A 59 6.14 6.41 -0.19
C GLN A 59 5.17 5.75 0.79
N ALA A 60 4.46 4.71 0.35
CA ALA A 60 3.63 3.88 1.19
C ALA A 60 4.45 3.16 2.27
N GLY A 61 5.59 2.56 1.91
CA GLY A 61 6.52 1.95 2.86
C GLY A 61 7.05 2.95 3.90
N GLU A 62 7.48 4.14 3.47
CA GLU A 62 7.92 5.22 4.35
C GLU A 62 6.82 5.64 5.36
N TRP A 63 5.57 5.74 4.90
CA TRP A 63 4.44 6.04 5.77
C TRP A 63 4.14 4.91 6.76
N LEU A 64 4.22 3.65 6.32
CA LEU A 64 4.02 2.47 7.17
C LEU A 64 5.08 2.38 8.28
N VAL A 65 6.36 2.60 7.98
CA VAL A 65 7.43 2.65 9.00
C VAL A 65 7.09 3.68 10.07
N LYS A 66 6.59 4.86 9.67
CA LYS A 66 6.33 5.96 10.60
C LYS A 66 5.11 5.75 11.50
N HIS A 67 4.03 5.12 11.01
CA HIS A 67 2.75 5.06 11.73
C HIS A 67 2.31 3.65 12.14
N HIS A 68 2.75 2.63 11.40
CA HIS A 68 2.25 1.26 11.52
C HIS A 68 3.36 0.22 11.30
N SER A 69 4.57 0.49 11.80
CA SER A 69 5.70 -0.44 11.66
C SER A 69 5.35 -1.81 12.21
N ASP A 70 4.60 -1.88 13.31
CA ASP A 70 4.12 -3.12 13.93
C ASP A 70 3.32 -4.03 13.00
N LYS A 71 2.71 -3.45 11.95
CA LYS A 71 1.91 -4.16 10.95
C LYS A 71 2.69 -4.51 9.71
N ALA A 72 3.67 -3.70 9.33
CA ALA A 72 4.39 -3.80 8.07
C ALA A 72 5.74 -4.52 8.18
N PHE A 73 6.41 -4.44 9.34
CA PHE A 73 7.76 -4.94 9.60
C PHE A 73 7.88 -5.63 10.97
#